data_AF-A0A535VDN4-F1
#
_entry.id   AF-A0A535VDN4-F1
#
_cell.length_a   1.000
_cell.length_b   1.000
_cell.length_c   1.000
_cell.angle_alpha   90.00
_cell.angle_beta   90.00
_cell.angle_gamma   90.00
#
_symmetry.space_group_name_H-M   'P 1'
#
loop_
_entity.id
_entity.type
_entity.pdbx_description
1 polymer ?
#
loop_
_entity_poly.entity_id
_entity_poly.type
_entity_poly.pdbx_seq_one_letter_code
_entity_poly.pdbx_strand_id
1 'polypeptide(L)'
;MSTEMPPARDPYASEKLQILATEHWSLLATRALTYSESLGRVNMFLGILSGAVIALALVAQADHFGTAFISIAIFMLSVVLVVGVFTVARLMSLNRDDFRWVIGMNRLRNAYLDLHPELAANFMTSPFDDLPGALHTLGIDVRGADRLGSMFHGLQTLPGMLSVIVAAVAGAIGGMVAVGFAAPPVAVLLIGVASFVLAFVLIGIWGRRSVQRLDPGLEPRFPSPKS
;
A
#
# COMPACT_ATOMS: atom_id res chain seq x y z
N MET A 1 -5.02 -31.82 -56.30
CA MET A 1 -5.53 -31.74 -54.92
C MET A 1 -4.32 -31.45 -54.04
N SER A 2 -4.00 -30.17 -53.87
CA SER A 2 -2.81 -29.74 -53.14
C SER A 2 -3.08 -29.91 -51.66
N THR A 3 -2.39 -30.87 -51.03
CA THR A 3 -2.32 -31.00 -49.57
C THR A 3 -1.62 -29.77 -49.03
N GLU A 4 -2.38 -28.77 -48.57
CA GLU A 4 -1.85 -27.74 -47.68
C GLU A 4 -1.34 -28.45 -46.42
N MET A 5 -0.03 -28.49 -46.24
CA MET A 5 0.55 -28.89 -44.96
C MET A 5 0.05 -27.91 -43.91
N PRO A 6 -0.51 -28.38 -42.78
CA PRO A 6 -0.86 -27.48 -41.69
C PRO A 6 0.39 -26.69 -41.28
N PRO A 7 0.24 -25.40 -40.90
CA PRO A 7 1.37 -24.56 -40.53
C PRO A 7 2.22 -25.29 -39.48
N ALA A 8 3.54 -25.34 -39.72
CA ALA A 8 4.47 -26.00 -38.82
C ALA A 8 4.31 -25.39 -37.42
N ARG A 9 3.86 -26.19 -36.45
CA ARG A 9 3.85 -25.79 -35.04
C ARG A 9 5.26 -25.39 -34.66
N ASP A 10 5.42 -24.20 -34.08
CA ASP A 10 6.69 -23.74 -33.54
C ASP A 10 7.26 -24.83 -32.60
N PRO A 11 8.38 -25.48 -32.97
CA PRO A 11 8.92 -26.59 -32.20
C PRO A 11 9.38 -26.17 -30.79
N TYR A 12 9.55 -24.87 -30.55
CA TYR A 12 9.94 -24.31 -29.26
C TYR A 12 8.77 -23.73 -28.45
N ALA A 13 7.52 -23.88 -28.91
CA ALA A 13 6.36 -23.32 -28.22
C ALA A 13 6.25 -23.80 -26.76
N SER A 14 6.49 -25.09 -26.51
CA SER A 14 6.46 -25.66 -25.16
C SER A 14 7.57 -25.10 -24.26
N GLU A 15 8.77 -24.89 -24.81
CA GLU A 15 9.92 -24.32 -24.07
C GLU A 15 9.65 -22.86 -23.70
N LYS A 16 9.16 -22.06 -24.67
CA LYS A 16 8.75 -20.66 -24.43
C LYS A 16 7.68 -20.57 -23.35
N LEU A 17 6.64 -21.43 -23.40
CA LEU A 17 5.60 -21.48 -22.38
C LEU A 17 6.17 -21.83 -21.00
N GLN A 18 7.13 -22.76 -20.92
CA GLN A 18 7.76 -23.12 -19.66
C GLN A 18 8.58 -21.97 -19.07
N ILE A 19 9.35 -21.25 -19.89
CA ILE A 19 10.11 -20.06 -19.45
C ILE A 19 9.16 -18.98 -18.94
N LEU A 20 8.12 -18.64 -19.72
CA LEU A 20 7.12 -17.66 -19.34
C LEU A 20 6.37 -18.06 -18.05
N ALA A 21 5.99 -19.33 -17.92
CA ALA A 21 5.34 -19.86 -16.71
C ALA A 21 6.26 -19.75 -15.49
N THR A 22 7.54 -20.08 -15.64
CA THR A 22 8.53 -19.98 -14.55
C THR A 22 8.67 -18.54 -14.07
N GLU A 23 8.74 -17.58 -15.00
CA GLU A 23 8.77 -16.15 -14.64
C GLU A 23 7.47 -15.71 -13.95
N HIS A 24 6.31 -16.18 -14.41
CA HIS A 24 5.03 -15.86 -13.79
C HIS A 24 4.95 -16.37 -12.34
N TRP A 25 5.39 -17.61 -12.10
CA TRP A 25 5.47 -18.17 -10.74
C TRP A 25 6.48 -17.42 -9.87
N SER A 26 7.60 -16.97 -10.44
CA SER A 26 8.57 -16.12 -9.76
C SER A 26 7.92 -14.80 -9.28
N LEU A 27 7.20 -14.11 -10.16
CA LEU A 27 6.47 -12.88 -9.80
C LEU A 27 5.39 -13.11 -8.73
N LEU A 28 4.65 -14.21 -8.82
CA LEU A 28 3.68 -14.59 -7.78
C LEU A 28 4.35 -14.79 -6.41
N ALA A 29 5.50 -15.45 -6.39
CA ALA A 29 6.28 -15.65 -5.17
C ALA A 29 6.79 -14.32 -4.59
N THR A 30 7.36 -13.44 -5.43
CA THR A 30 7.80 -12.10 -5.02
C THR A 30 6.64 -11.26 -4.47
N ARG A 31 5.45 -11.36 -5.08
CA ARG A 31 4.24 -10.71 -4.60
C ARG A 31 3.80 -11.23 -3.23
N ALA A 32 3.83 -12.54 -3.00
CA ALA A 32 3.51 -13.14 -1.69
C ALA A 32 4.51 -12.70 -0.60
N LEU A 33 5.79 -12.56 -0.93
CA LEU A 33 6.82 -12.01 -0.02
C LEU A 33 6.55 -10.53 0.30
N THR A 34 6.11 -9.74 -0.68
CA THR A 34 5.72 -8.33 -0.51
C THR A 34 4.57 -8.17 0.49
N TYR A 35 3.54 -9.04 0.40
CA TYR A 35 2.46 -9.08 1.39
C TYR A 35 2.93 -9.52 2.76
N SER A 36 3.79 -10.54 2.83
CA SER A 36 4.35 -11.03 4.10
C SER A 36 5.16 -9.95 4.81
N GLU A 37 6.00 -9.20 4.08
CA GLU A 37 6.71 -8.05 4.65
C GLU A 37 5.73 -6.98 5.15
N SER A 38 4.72 -6.64 4.34
CA SER A 38 3.71 -5.64 4.71
C SER A 38 2.99 -5.99 6.01
N LEU A 39 2.50 -7.22 6.13
CA LEU A 39 1.82 -7.70 7.34
C LEU A 39 2.77 -7.78 8.54
N GLY A 40 4.02 -8.23 8.32
CA GLY A 40 5.04 -8.26 9.37
C GLY A 40 5.33 -6.87 9.94
N ARG A 41 5.43 -5.85 9.07
CA ARG A 41 5.64 -4.44 9.44
C ARG A 41 4.46 -3.88 10.24
N VAL A 42 3.23 -4.16 9.80
CA VAL A 42 2.01 -3.74 10.52
C VAL A 42 1.96 -4.38 11.90
N ASN A 43 2.16 -5.70 12.00
CA ASN A 43 2.12 -6.42 13.27
C ASN A 43 3.19 -5.92 14.24
N MET A 44 4.40 -5.67 13.76
CA MET A 44 5.48 -5.10 14.56
C MET A 44 5.11 -3.73 15.13
N PHE A 45 4.55 -2.84 14.28
CA PHE A 45 4.10 -1.52 14.74
C PHE A 45 2.96 -1.62 15.76
N LEU A 46 1.94 -2.44 15.51
CA LEU A 46 0.83 -2.63 16.46
C LEU A 46 1.31 -3.20 17.80
N GLY A 47 2.31 -4.09 17.78
CA GLY A 47 2.96 -4.59 18.99
C GLY A 47 3.67 -3.47 19.77
N ILE A 48 4.46 -2.64 19.08
CA ILE A 48 5.15 -1.48 19.69
C ILE A 48 4.14 -0.48 20.27
N LEU A 49 3.11 -0.12 19.50
CA LEU A 49 2.06 0.79 19.94
C LEU A 49 1.31 0.24 21.16
N SER A 50 0.94 -1.04 21.14
CA SER A 50 0.25 -1.68 22.26
C SER A 50 1.12 -1.71 23.51
N GLY A 51 2.39 -2.10 23.38
CA GLY A 51 3.35 -2.09 24.48
C GLY A 51 3.55 -0.70 25.08
N ALA A 52 3.65 0.33 24.23
CA ALA A 52 3.73 1.71 24.66
C ALA A 52 2.47 2.14 25.44
N VAL A 53 1.28 1.87 24.92
CA VAL A 53 0.02 2.22 25.60
C VAL A 53 -0.11 1.50 26.95
N ILE A 54 0.24 0.21 27.01
CA ILE A 54 0.24 -0.56 28.26
C ILE A 54 1.23 0.04 29.28
N ALA A 55 2.46 0.35 28.85
CA ALA A 55 3.45 0.98 29.71
C ALA A 55 2.98 2.36 30.21
N LEU A 56 2.35 3.17 29.36
CA LEU A 56 1.76 4.45 29.79
C LEU A 56 0.64 4.27 30.80
N ALA A 57 -0.21 3.25 30.64
CA ALA A 57 -1.26 2.97 31.60
C ALA A 57 -0.69 2.64 32.98
N LEU A 58 0.41 1.88 33.05
CA LEU A 58 1.11 1.58 34.31
C LEU A 58 1.75 2.83 34.94
N VAL A 59 2.40 3.67 34.12
CA VAL A 59 2.96 4.94 34.60
C VAL A 59 1.87 5.89 35.10
N ALA A 60 0.73 5.95 34.40
CA ALA A 60 -0.42 6.76 34.79
C ALA A 60 -0.99 6.33 36.15
N GLN A 61 -1.04 5.02 36.43
CA GLN A 61 -1.48 4.51 37.73
C GLN A 61 -0.53 4.90 38.87
N ALA A 62 0.77 4.98 38.60
CA ALA A 62 1.76 5.38 39.60
C ALA A 62 1.77 6.90 39.85
N ASP A 63 1.81 7.69 38.78
CA ASP A 63 2.01 9.16 38.84
C ASP A 63 0.69 9.95 38.84
N HIS A 64 -0.47 9.28 38.74
CA HIS A 64 -1.80 9.89 38.73
C HIS A 64 -1.96 10.99 37.66
N PHE A 65 -1.41 10.76 36.46
CA PHE A 65 -1.37 11.72 35.35
C PHE A 65 -0.60 13.02 35.65
N GLY A 66 0.38 12.97 36.55
CA GLY A 66 1.27 14.08 36.88
C GLY A 66 2.28 14.45 35.77
N THR A 67 3.20 15.34 36.12
CA THR A 67 4.20 15.89 35.19
C THR A 67 5.16 14.83 34.64
N ALA A 68 5.49 13.80 35.44
CA ALA A 68 6.36 12.72 35.01
C ALA A 68 5.66 11.85 33.96
N PHE A 69 4.37 11.55 34.15
CA PHE A 69 3.54 10.89 33.15
C PHE A 69 3.53 11.66 31.82
N ILE A 70 3.28 12.97 31.84
CA ILE A 70 3.24 13.79 30.62
C ILE A 70 4.57 13.70 29.85
N SER A 71 5.68 13.83 30.56
CA SER A 71 7.02 13.79 29.96
C SER A 71 7.34 12.43 29.33
N ILE A 72 7.05 11.34 30.04
CA ILE A 72 7.25 9.96 29.58
C ILE A 72 6.31 9.64 28.39
N ALA A 73 5.06 10.09 28.46
CA ALA A 73 4.08 9.92 27.40
C ALA A 73 4.49 10.61 26.10
N ILE A 74 4.91 11.89 26.17
CA ILE A 74 5.37 12.62 24.99
C ILE A 74 6.58 11.92 24.36
N PHE A 75 7.57 11.53 25.17
CA PHE A 75 8.75 10.82 24.68
C PHE A 75 8.39 9.50 23.99
N MET A 76 7.63 8.64 24.66
CA MET A 76 7.33 7.31 24.13
C MET A 76 6.39 7.38 22.92
N LEU A 77 5.36 8.22 22.96
CA LEU A 77 4.48 8.43 21.81
C LEU A 77 5.25 9.03 20.62
N SER A 78 6.26 9.87 20.85
CA SER A 78 7.11 10.40 19.78
C SER A 78 7.92 9.29 19.10
N VAL A 79 8.46 8.34 19.87
CA VAL A 79 9.13 7.15 19.31
C VAL A 79 8.14 6.31 18.48
N VAL A 80 6.94 6.05 19.01
CA VAL A 80 5.88 5.33 18.30
C VAL A 80 5.49 6.06 17.01
N LEU A 81 5.37 7.39 17.04
CA LEU A 81 5.04 8.20 15.87
C LEU A 81 6.11 8.04 14.79
N VAL A 82 7.39 8.14 15.14
CA VAL A 82 8.51 7.99 14.20
C VAL A 82 8.50 6.60 13.56
N VAL A 83 8.37 5.54 14.36
CA VAL A 83 8.28 4.16 13.86
C VAL A 83 7.06 3.99 12.95
N GLY A 84 5.93 4.59 13.33
CA GLY A 84 4.70 4.56 12.54
C GLY A 84 4.86 5.22 11.17
N VAL A 85 5.50 6.39 11.11
CA VAL A 85 5.79 7.09 9.86
C VAL A 85 6.68 6.25 8.95
N PHE A 86 7.75 5.63 9.47
CA PHE A 86 8.60 4.73 8.69
C PHE A 86 7.87 3.46 8.21
N THR A 87 6.93 2.96 9.02
CA THR A 87 6.12 1.80 8.67
C THR A 87 5.18 2.13 7.51
N VAL A 88 4.47 3.26 7.59
CA VAL A 88 3.64 3.78 6.48
C VAL A 88 4.49 4.00 5.24
N ALA A 89 5.69 4.57 5.38
CA ALA A 89 6.61 4.79 4.28
C ALA A 89 6.97 3.50 3.53
N ARG A 90 7.30 2.46 4.29
CA ARG A 90 7.62 1.15 3.71
C ARG A 90 6.41 0.52 3.04
N LEU A 91 5.23 0.60 3.66
CA LEU A 91 3.99 0.09 3.05
C LEU A 91 3.66 0.79 1.72
N MET A 92 3.86 2.11 1.64
CA MET A 92 3.69 2.84 0.38
C MET A 92 4.72 2.45 -0.68
N SER A 93 5.94 2.06 -0.29
CA SER A 93 6.93 1.48 -1.22
C SER A 93 6.49 0.11 -1.70
N LEU A 94 6.12 -0.79 -0.79
CA LEU A 94 5.71 -2.15 -1.11
C LEU A 94 4.45 -2.19 -1.98
N ASN A 95 3.52 -1.26 -1.79
CA ASN A 95 2.34 -1.12 -2.64
C ASN A 95 2.70 -0.71 -4.08
N ARG A 96 3.72 0.15 -4.25
CA ARG A 96 4.25 0.49 -5.58
C ARG A 96 4.94 -0.72 -6.23
N ASP A 97 5.67 -1.51 -5.45
CA ASP A 97 6.28 -2.74 -5.94
C ASP A 97 5.21 -3.76 -6.36
N ASP A 98 4.12 -3.92 -5.59
CA ASP A 98 2.97 -4.77 -5.95
C ASP A 98 2.40 -4.39 -7.32
N PHE A 99 2.25 -3.09 -7.57
CA PHE A 99 1.77 -2.59 -8.86
C PHE A 99 2.71 -2.94 -10.02
N ARG A 100 4.03 -2.86 -9.81
CA ARG A 100 5.04 -3.28 -10.81
C ARG A 100 4.93 -4.77 -11.12
N TRP A 101 4.72 -5.61 -10.10
CA TRP A 101 4.56 -7.05 -10.27
C TRP A 101 3.31 -7.38 -11.09
N VAL A 102 2.19 -6.70 -10.83
CA VAL A 102 0.95 -6.85 -11.60
C VAL A 102 1.14 -6.52 -13.09
N ILE A 103 1.86 -5.43 -13.39
CA ILE A 103 2.18 -5.05 -14.78
C ILE A 103 3.01 -6.13 -15.45
N GLY A 104 4.07 -6.63 -14.79
CA GLY A 104 4.89 -7.74 -15.30
C GLY A 104 4.05 -8.99 -15.58
N MET A 105 3.14 -9.34 -14.68
CA MET A 105 2.24 -10.47 -14.86
C MET A 105 1.27 -10.27 -16.03
N ASN A 106 0.75 -9.06 -16.25
CA ASN A 106 -0.10 -8.75 -17.40
C ASN A 106 0.68 -8.90 -18.72
N ARG A 107 1.95 -8.47 -18.78
CA ARG A 107 2.82 -8.72 -19.95
C ARG A 107 2.99 -10.20 -20.26
N LEU A 108 3.21 -11.02 -19.23
CA LEU A 108 3.32 -12.47 -19.39
C LEU A 108 2.00 -13.08 -19.89
N ARG A 109 0.85 -12.56 -19.42
CA ARG A 109 -0.47 -12.97 -19.93
C ARG A 109 -0.68 -12.62 -21.38
N ASN A 110 -0.27 -11.42 -21.80
CA ASN A 110 -0.28 -11.06 -23.22
C ASN A 110 0.57 -12.04 -24.04
N ALA A 111 1.79 -12.37 -23.59
CA ALA A 111 2.63 -13.35 -24.26
C ALA A 111 2.01 -14.76 -24.35
N TYR A 112 1.25 -15.20 -23.33
CA TYR A 112 0.49 -16.46 -23.43
C TYR A 112 -0.60 -16.40 -24.50
N LEU A 113 -1.32 -15.28 -24.59
CA LEU A 113 -2.39 -15.09 -25.56
C LEU A 113 -1.87 -14.90 -26.99
N ASP A 114 -0.67 -14.34 -27.15
CA ASP A 114 0.00 -14.26 -28.45
C ASP A 114 0.36 -15.67 -28.98
N LEU A 115 0.71 -16.60 -28.09
CA LEU A 115 1.00 -18.00 -28.44
C LEU A 115 -0.29 -18.82 -28.62
N HIS A 116 -1.30 -18.58 -27.79
CA HIS A 116 -2.55 -19.35 -27.74
C HIS A 116 -3.78 -18.43 -27.56
N PRO A 117 -4.24 -17.76 -28.64
CA PRO A 117 -5.35 -16.81 -28.58
C PRO A 117 -6.67 -17.43 -28.12
N GLU A 118 -6.87 -18.73 -28.36
CA GLU A 118 -8.04 -19.49 -27.94
C GLU A 118 -8.25 -19.51 -26.42
N LEU A 119 -7.20 -19.23 -25.64
CA LEU A 119 -7.26 -19.19 -24.18
C LEU A 119 -7.82 -17.89 -23.62
N ALA A 120 -8.04 -16.86 -24.46
CA ALA A 120 -8.51 -15.55 -24.01
C ALA A 120 -9.79 -15.62 -23.18
N ALA A 121 -10.74 -16.49 -23.54
CA ALA A 121 -11.99 -16.67 -22.81
C ALA A 121 -11.82 -17.25 -21.39
N ASN A 122 -10.67 -17.86 -21.10
CA ASN A 122 -10.39 -18.49 -19.81
C ASN A 122 -9.73 -17.53 -18.81
N PHE A 123 -9.22 -16.38 -19.26
CA PHE A 123 -8.51 -15.42 -18.39
C PHE A 123 -9.47 -14.37 -17.84
N MET A 124 -9.53 -14.26 -16.51
CA MET A 124 -10.33 -13.22 -15.83
C MET A 124 -9.57 -11.89 -15.64
N THR A 125 -8.24 -11.91 -15.72
CA THR A 125 -7.38 -10.74 -15.45
C THR A 125 -6.92 -10.11 -16.76
N SER A 126 -6.52 -8.83 -16.71
CA SER A 126 -6.18 -8.10 -17.93
C SER A 126 -4.87 -8.62 -18.55
N PRO A 127 -4.78 -8.73 -19.89
CA PRO A 127 -3.50 -8.93 -20.57
C PRO A 127 -2.74 -7.62 -20.80
N PHE A 128 -3.36 -6.45 -20.60
CA PHE A 128 -2.73 -5.16 -20.92
C PHE A 128 -1.87 -4.66 -19.77
N ASP A 129 -0.69 -4.11 -20.10
CA ASP A 129 0.34 -3.70 -19.15
C ASP A 129 0.32 -2.20 -18.82
N ASP A 130 -0.77 -1.53 -19.18
CA ASP A 130 -1.04 -0.14 -18.85
C ASP A 130 -1.80 0.01 -17.52
N LEU A 131 -1.93 1.26 -17.07
CA LEU A 131 -2.61 1.57 -15.81
C LEU A 131 -4.06 1.02 -15.77
N PRO A 132 -4.91 1.19 -16.80
CA PRO A 132 -6.23 0.54 -16.84
C PRO A 132 -6.17 -0.98 -16.69
N GLY A 133 -5.27 -1.66 -17.41
CA GLY A 133 -5.12 -3.10 -17.34
C GLY A 133 -4.66 -3.58 -15.96
N ALA A 134 -3.70 -2.87 -15.34
CA ALA A 134 -3.24 -3.19 -14.00
C ALA A 134 -4.35 -3.00 -12.95
N LEU A 135 -5.14 -1.93 -13.04
CA LEU A 135 -6.26 -1.68 -12.14
C LEU A 135 -7.36 -2.73 -12.28
N HIS A 136 -7.65 -3.18 -13.51
CA HIS A 136 -8.57 -4.30 -13.75
C HIS A 136 -8.07 -5.59 -13.08
N THR A 137 -6.78 -5.93 -13.22
CA THR A 137 -6.19 -7.10 -12.55
C THR A 137 -6.22 -6.98 -11.02
N LEU A 138 -6.17 -5.76 -10.48
CA LEU A 138 -6.35 -5.48 -9.05
C LEU A 138 -7.81 -5.42 -8.60
N GLY A 139 -8.78 -5.51 -9.51
CA GLY A 139 -10.21 -5.38 -9.21
C GLY A 139 -10.64 -3.95 -8.83
N ILE A 140 -9.86 -2.94 -9.24
CA ILE A 140 -10.13 -1.53 -8.97
C ILE A 140 -10.85 -0.93 -10.18
N ASP A 141 -12.14 -0.62 -10.03
CA ASP A 141 -12.93 0.00 -11.09
C ASP A 141 -12.67 1.53 -11.15
N VAL A 142 -12.14 1.99 -12.28
CA VAL A 142 -11.74 3.39 -12.51
C VAL A 142 -12.94 4.26 -12.90
N ARG A 143 -14.03 3.65 -13.38
CA ARG A 143 -15.14 4.38 -14.05
C ARG A 143 -16.00 5.23 -13.12
N GLY A 144 -15.80 5.17 -11.80
CA GLY A 144 -16.58 5.93 -10.80
C GLY A 144 -15.76 6.74 -9.79
N ALA A 145 -14.45 6.91 -9.99
CA ALA A 145 -13.59 7.52 -8.99
C ALA A 145 -13.67 9.06 -8.99
N ASP A 146 -14.70 9.59 -8.33
CA ASP A 146 -14.65 10.97 -7.81
C ASP A 146 -13.41 11.14 -6.92
N ARG A 147 -12.85 12.36 -6.86
CA ARG A 147 -11.70 12.69 -5.99
C ARG A 147 -11.90 12.25 -4.53
N LEU A 148 -13.14 12.24 -4.06
CA LEU A 148 -13.53 11.74 -2.74
C LEU A 148 -13.52 10.20 -2.68
N GLY A 149 -14.05 9.51 -3.69
CA GLY A 149 -14.01 8.05 -3.79
C GLY A 149 -12.59 7.48 -3.80
N SER A 150 -11.66 8.17 -4.49
CA SER A 150 -10.22 7.83 -4.47
C SER A 150 -9.60 7.95 -3.06
N MET A 151 -10.03 8.92 -2.25
CA MET A 151 -9.55 9.07 -0.87
C MET A 151 -10.09 7.98 0.05
N PHE A 152 -11.38 7.65 -0.05
CA PHE A 152 -11.99 6.57 0.73
C PHE A 152 -11.45 5.20 0.32
N HIS A 153 -11.15 4.98 -0.96
CA HIS A 153 -10.47 3.76 -1.41
C HIS A 153 -9.04 3.67 -0.87
N GLY A 154 -8.29 4.78 -0.87
CA GLY A 154 -6.96 4.86 -0.26
C GLY A 154 -6.97 4.53 1.24
N LEU A 155 -8.02 4.94 1.96
CA LEU A 155 -8.22 4.61 3.38
C LEU A 155 -8.52 3.12 3.63
N GLN A 156 -9.12 2.43 2.66
CA GLN A 156 -9.38 0.99 2.76
C GLN A 156 -8.12 0.14 2.53
N THR A 157 -7.04 0.74 2.04
CA THR A 157 -5.76 0.06 1.90
C THR A 157 -5.03 -0.05 3.25
N LEU A 158 -4.19 -1.08 3.39
CA LEU A 158 -3.34 -1.26 4.57
C LEU A 158 -2.52 -0.01 4.96
N PRO A 159 -1.78 0.67 4.05
CA PRO A 159 -1.09 1.91 4.38
C PRO A 159 -2.02 3.05 4.81
N GLY A 160 -3.22 3.13 4.22
CA GLY A 160 -4.21 4.16 4.55
C GLY A 160 -4.73 4.03 5.98
N MET A 161 -5.20 2.83 6.37
CA MET A 161 -5.64 2.55 7.74
C MET A 161 -4.51 2.82 8.75
N LEU A 162 -3.29 2.36 8.44
CA LEU A 162 -2.15 2.59 9.33
C LEU A 162 -1.83 4.09 9.47
N SER A 163 -1.94 4.86 8.39
CA SER A 163 -1.74 6.32 8.43
C SER A 163 -2.70 7.02 9.38
N VAL A 164 -3.95 6.55 9.48
CA VAL A 164 -4.93 7.06 10.46
C VAL A 164 -4.47 6.78 11.89
N ILE A 165 -4.01 5.55 12.16
CA ILE A 165 -3.50 5.17 13.49
C ILE A 165 -2.28 6.03 13.87
N VAL A 166 -1.33 6.20 12.95
CA VAL A 166 -0.14 7.03 13.15
C VAL A 166 -0.51 8.49 13.37
N ALA A 167 -1.46 9.03 12.61
CA ALA A 167 -1.98 10.37 12.83
C ALA A 167 -2.68 10.51 14.20
N ALA A 168 -3.38 9.48 14.67
CA ALA A 168 -4.00 9.48 16.00
C ALA A 168 -2.96 9.58 17.12
N VAL A 169 -1.79 8.92 16.96
CA VAL A 169 -0.65 9.08 17.87
C VAL A 169 -0.14 10.53 17.86
N ALA A 170 -0.04 11.18 16.69
CA ALA A 170 0.31 12.60 16.62
C ALA A 170 -0.71 13.50 17.32
N GLY A 171 -2.01 13.18 17.19
CA GLY A 171 -3.09 13.87 17.92
C GLY A 171 -2.96 13.73 19.44
N ALA A 172 -2.65 12.52 19.92
CA ALA A 172 -2.39 12.26 21.34
C ALA A 172 -1.20 13.07 21.85
N ILE A 173 -0.09 13.14 21.09
CA ILE A 173 1.06 13.99 21.44
C ILE A 173 0.65 15.46 21.53
N GLY A 174 -0.08 15.98 20.53
CA GLY A 174 -0.57 17.36 20.55
C GLY A 174 -1.42 17.68 21.77
N GLY A 175 -2.35 16.79 22.12
CA GLY A 175 -3.15 16.89 23.34
C GLY A 175 -2.29 16.89 24.61
N MET A 176 -1.34 15.95 24.72
CA MET A 176 -0.44 15.85 25.88
C MET A 176 0.45 17.08 26.05
N VAL A 177 0.93 17.66 24.96
CA VAL A 177 1.68 18.93 24.98
C VAL A 177 0.79 20.06 25.50
N ALA A 178 -0.46 20.15 25.04
CA ALA A 178 -1.41 21.14 25.53
C ALA A 178 -1.71 21.00 27.04
N VAL A 179 -1.85 19.76 27.53
CA VAL A 179 -1.97 19.49 28.98
C VAL A 179 -0.74 19.98 29.73
N GLY A 180 0.46 19.75 29.20
CA GLY A 180 1.72 20.22 29.80
C GLY A 180 1.82 21.75 29.93
N PHE A 181 1.14 22.50 29.07
CA PHE A 181 1.01 23.96 29.15
C PHE A 181 -0.21 24.45 29.95
N ALA A 182 -0.87 23.56 30.70
CA ALA A 182 -2.07 23.86 31.47
C ALA A 182 -3.21 24.48 30.62
N ALA A 183 -3.32 24.08 29.35
CA ALA A 183 -4.39 24.53 28.48
C ALA A 183 -5.77 24.03 28.98
N PRO A 184 -6.86 24.79 28.77
CA PRO A 184 -8.20 24.34 29.14
C PRO A 184 -8.62 23.10 28.33
N PRO A 185 -9.55 22.26 28.83
CA PRO A 185 -9.93 21.00 28.17
C PRO A 185 -10.34 21.15 26.71
N VAL A 186 -11.04 22.25 26.38
CA VAL A 186 -11.44 22.56 25.00
C VAL A 186 -10.21 22.79 24.11
N ALA A 187 -9.20 23.51 24.61
CA ALA A 187 -7.97 23.74 23.85
C ALA A 187 -7.16 22.45 23.68
N VAL A 188 -7.10 21.58 24.69
CA VAL A 188 -6.46 20.26 24.60
C VAL A 188 -7.09 19.42 23.48
N LEU A 189 -8.42 19.35 23.44
CA LEU A 189 -9.16 18.64 22.40
C LEU A 189 -8.88 19.24 21.01
N LEU A 190 -8.98 20.57 20.87
CA LEU A 190 -8.78 21.24 19.59
C LEU A 190 -7.34 21.07 19.07
N ILE A 191 -6.34 21.17 19.94
CA ILE A 191 -4.93 20.96 19.58
C ILE A 191 -4.73 19.49 19.17
N GLY A 192 -5.27 18.53 19.92
CA GLY A 192 -5.17 17.12 19.56
C GLY A 192 -5.81 16.80 18.20
N VAL A 193 -7.01 17.32 17.94
CA VAL A 193 -7.69 17.18 16.64
C VAL A 193 -6.89 17.86 15.53
N ALA A 194 -6.37 19.06 15.76
CA ALA A 194 -5.56 19.77 14.79
C ALA A 194 -4.27 19.02 14.45
N SER A 195 -3.57 18.48 15.46
CA SER A 195 -2.37 17.65 15.27
C SER A 195 -2.68 16.36 14.51
N PHE A 196 -3.80 15.70 14.81
CA PHE A 196 -4.27 14.54 14.05
C PHE A 196 -4.51 14.88 12.58
N VAL A 197 -5.32 15.91 12.30
CA VAL A 197 -5.67 16.31 10.93
C VAL A 197 -4.41 16.72 10.16
N LEU A 198 -3.54 17.51 10.79
CA LEU A 198 -2.28 17.94 10.18
C LEU A 198 -1.39 16.76 9.82
N ALA A 199 -1.17 15.82 10.75
CA ALA A 199 -0.36 14.63 10.51
C ALA A 199 -0.98 13.76 9.39
N PHE A 200 -2.29 13.52 9.44
CA PHE A 200 -3.00 12.75 8.43
C PHE A 200 -2.88 13.36 7.03
N VAL A 201 -3.06 14.68 6.91
CA VAL A 201 -2.93 15.42 5.65
C VAL A 201 -1.49 15.40 5.16
N LEU A 202 -0.50 15.60 6.03
CA LEU A 202 0.92 15.56 5.65
C LEU A 202 1.33 14.18 5.13
N ILE A 203 0.94 13.11 5.82
CA ILE A 203 1.19 11.73 5.39
C ILE A 203 0.48 11.46 4.04
N GLY A 204 -0.76 11.92 3.88
CA GLY A 204 -1.51 11.77 2.64
C GLY A 204 -0.90 12.52 1.46
N ILE A 205 -0.46 13.77 1.65
CA ILE A 205 0.23 14.57 0.62
C ILE A 205 1.55 13.91 0.25
N TRP A 206 2.31 13.46 1.25
CA TRP A 206 3.58 12.78 1.05
C TRP A 206 3.40 11.48 0.25
N GLY A 207 2.41 10.67 0.59
CA GLY A 207 2.04 9.46 -0.17
C GLY A 207 1.66 9.75 -1.62
N ARG A 208 0.80 10.73 -1.87
CA ARG A 208 0.42 11.12 -3.24
C ARG A 208 1.60 11.56 -4.08
N ARG A 209 2.49 12.40 -3.53
CA ARG A 209 3.70 12.86 -4.22
C ARG A 209 4.65 11.71 -4.55
N SER A 210 4.73 10.70 -3.68
CA SER A 210 5.55 9.51 -3.93
C SER A 210 5.01 8.63 -5.06
N VAL A 211 3.70 8.63 -5.31
CA VAL A 211 3.06 7.85 -6.38
C VAL A 211 3.17 8.56 -7.74
N GLN A 212 3.14 9.90 -7.76
CA GLN A 212 3.21 10.69 -9.00
C GLN A 212 4.54 10.61 -9.75
N ARG A 213 5.59 10.08 -9.14
CA ARG A 213 6.86 9.80 -9.81
C ARG A 213 6.75 8.43 -10.49
N LEU A 214 6.20 8.43 -11.71
CA LEU A 214 6.21 7.24 -12.58
C LEU A 214 7.66 6.83 -12.81
N ASP A 215 7.95 5.58 -12.45
CA ASP A 215 9.25 4.96 -12.69
C ASP A 215 9.38 4.64 -14.20
N PRO A 216 10.49 4.96 -14.88
CA PRO A 216 10.66 4.69 -16.31
C PRO A 216 10.44 3.21 -16.71
N GLY A 217 10.57 2.27 -15.77
CA GLY A 217 10.26 0.85 -16.00
C GLY A 217 8.78 0.50 -16.18
N LEU A 218 7.87 1.45 -15.93
CA LEU A 218 6.42 1.31 -16.05
C LEU A 218 5.87 1.72 -17.43
N GLU A 219 6.73 2.04 -18.40
CA GLU A 219 6.27 2.35 -19.77
C GLU A 219 5.52 1.16 -20.37
N PRO A 220 4.23 1.32 -20.74
CA PRO A 220 3.44 0.24 -21.32
C PRO A 220 4.02 -0.23 -22.65
N ARG A 221 4.19 -1.55 -22.81
CA ARG A 221 4.59 -2.22 -24.06
C ARG A 221 3.39 -2.76 -24.83
N PHE A 222 2.34 -3.14 -24.11
CA PHE A 222 1.10 -3.72 -24.62
C PHE A 222 -0.11 -2.97 -24.01
N PRO A 223 -0.33 -1.70 -24.42
CA PRO A 223 -1.39 -0.87 -23.84
C PRO A 223 -2.78 -1.37 -24.24
N SER A 224 -3.79 -1.04 -23.41
CA SER A 224 -5.19 -1.31 -23.73
C SER A 224 -5.62 -0.52 -24.98
N PRO A 225 -6.54 -1.05 -25.80
CA PRO A 225 -7.11 -0.30 -26.92
C PRO A 225 -7.73 1.02 -26.45
N LYS A 226 -7.45 2.11 -27.17
CA LYS A 226 -8.10 3.40 -26.91
C LYS A 226 -9.58 3.27 -27.29
N SER A 227 -10.47 3.41 -26.32
CA SER A 227 -11.92 3.50 -26.54
C SER A 227 -12.30 4.80 -27.21
#